data_AF-A0A6N9TYR0-F1
#
_entry.id   AF-A0A6N9TYR0-F1
#
_cell.length_a   1.000
_cell.length_b   1.000
_cell.length_c   1.000
_cell.angle_alpha   90.00
_cell.angle_beta   90.00
_cell.angle_gamma   90.00
#
_symmetry.space_group_name_H-M   'P 1'
#
loop_
_entity.id
_entity.type
_entity.pdbx_description
1 polymer ?
#
loop_
_entity_poly.entity_id
_entity_poly.type
_entity_poly.pdbx_seq_one_letter_code
_entity_poly.pdbx_strand_id
1 'polypeptide(L)'
;MTAVGDFAQALAELADGYPTDPEGAVPVIVTVTAPATGKPHQVLVEPGQLDWLTALVRGELDTCRAAHSDGTGVCGHCRGTGLAGGSGGAALLADDRCHR
;
A
#
# COMPACT_ATOMS: atom_id res chain seq x y z
N MET A 1 -20.01 0.84 7.35
CA MET A 1 -18.83 1.70 7.15
C MET A 1 -18.53 1.68 5.66
N THR A 2 -18.15 2.81 5.05
CA THR A 2 -17.90 2.89 3.58
C THR A 2 -16.42 2.69 3.32
N ALA A 3 -16.03 2.11 2.18
CA ALA A 3 -14.62 1.90 1.83
C ALA A 3 -13.75 3.18 1.95
N VAL A 4 -14.35 4.35 1.68
CA VAL A 4 -13.71 5.65 1.86
C VAL A 4 -13.45 5.99 3.33
N GLY A 5 -14.44 5.74 4.19
CA GLY A 5 -14.28 5.93 5.63
C GLY A 5 -13.27 4.96 6.23
N ASP A 6 -13.28 3.72 5.75
CA ASP A 6 -12.36 2.66 6.18
C ASP A 6 -10.91 3.01 5.78
N PHE A 7 -10.71 3.50 4.56
CA PHE A 7 -9.40 3.98 4.10
C PHE A 7 -8.90 5.18 4.91
N ALA A 8 -9.76 6.18 5.16
CA ALA A 8 -9.39 7.34 5.98
C ALA A 8 -9.03 6.92 7.41
N GLN A 9 -9.76 5.97 7.99
CA GLN A 9 -9.48 5.41 9.31
C GLN A 9 -8.12 4.69 9.33
N ALA A 10 -7.87 3.80 8.37
CA ALA A 10 -6.59 3.09 8.29
C ALA A 10 -5.40 4.04 8.08
N LEU A 11 -5.58 5.12 7.32
CA LEU A 11 -4.55 6.16 7.16
C LEU A 11 -4.26 6.89 8.46
N ALA A 12 -5.29 7.21 9.25
CA ALA A 12 -5.12 7.83 10.56
C ALA A 12 -4.37 6.91 11.55
N GLU A 13 -4.71 5.62 11.55
CA GLU A 13 -4.03 4.61 12.37
C GLU A 13 -2.56 4.43 11.98
N LEU A 14 -2.26 4.43 10.68
CA LEU A 14 -0.87 4.38 10.20
C LEU A 14 -0.08 5.61 10.66
N ALA A 15 -0.63 6.81 10.53
CA ALA A 15 0.03 8.05 10.94
C ALA A 15 0.32 8.07 12.45
N ASP A 16 -0.65 7.66 13.29
CA ASP A 16 -0.51 7.59 14.76
C ASP A 16 0.61 6.64 15.20
N GLY A 17 0.85 5.57 14.43
CA GLY A 17 1.94 4.63 14.67
C GLY A 17 3.35 5.18 14.46
N TYR A 18 3.51 6.42 13.95
CA TYR A 18 4.82 7.01 13.62
C TYR A 18 4.97 8.47 14.06
N PRO A 19 5.02 8.77 15.37
CA PRO A 19 5.19 10.13 15.88
C PRO A 19 6.60 10.63 15.55
N THR A 20 6.69 11.59 14.64
CA THR A 20 7.98 12.05 14.07
C THR A 20 8.26 13.52 14.31
N ASP A 21 7.24 14.34 14.51
CA ASP A 21 7.42 15.77 14.64
C ASP A 21 7.41 16.25 16.10
N PRO A 22 8.09 17.36 16.39
CA PRO A 22 7.96 18.01 17.68
C PRO A 22 6.53 18.45 17.92
N GLU A 23 6.12 18.42 19.19
CA GLU A 23 4.80 18.87 19.62
C GLU A 23 4.48 20.27 19.08
N GLY A 24 3.33 20.42 18.42
CA GLY A 24 2.89 21.68 17.83
C GLY A 24 3.28 21.90 16.35
N ALA A 25 3.83 20.88 15.68
CA ALA A 25 3.92 20.91 14.22
C ALA A 25 2.55 21.13 13.57
N VAL A 26 2.49 21.95 12.52
CA VAL A 26 1.24 22.21 11.81
C VAL A 26 0.94 21.01 10.90
N PRO A 27 -0.18 20.30 11.12
CA PRO A 27 -0.50 19.12 10.33
C PRO A 27 -0.97 19.48 8.93
N VAL A 28 -0.69 18.59 7.99
CA VAL A 28 -1.28 18.53 6.66
C VAL A 28 -2.64 17.83 6.75
N ILE A 29 -3.64 18.36 6.04
CA ILE A 29 -4.98 17.77 5.96
C ILE A 29 -5.07 16.92 4.70
N VAL A 30 -5.17 15.60 4.86
CA VAL A 30 -5.50 14.68 3.77
C VAL A 30 -7.02 14.51 3.73
N THR A 31 -7.63 14.80 2.57
CA THR A 31 -9.08 14.65 2.39
C THR A 31 -9.40 13.50 1.46
N VAL A 32 -10.18 12.54 1.93
CA VAL A 32 -10.70 11.42 1.15
C VAL A 32 -12.20 11.61 0.96
N THR A 33 -12.64 11.81 -0.28
CA THR A 33 -14.03 12.13 -0.58
C THR A 33 -14.77 10.93 -1.13
N ALA A 34 -15.93 10.61 -0.54
CA ALA A 34 -16.77 9.52 -1.02
C ALA A 34 -17.46 9.90 -2.34
N PRO A 35 -17.17 9.22 -3.48
CA PRO A 35 -17.68 9.67 -4.79
C PRO A 35 -19.21 9.68 -4.87
N ALA A 36 -19.86 8.72 -4.23
CA ALA A 36 -21.32 8.56 -4.28
C ALA A 36 -22.09 9.64 -3.52
N THR A 37 -21.47 10.27 -2.51
CA THR A 37 -22.17 11.21 -1.60
C THR A 37 -21.51 12.58 -1.52
N GLY A 38 -20.29 12.73 -2.04
CA GLY A 38 -19.47 13.93 -1.88
C GLY A 38 -18.99 14.16 -0.44
N LYS A 39 -19.24 13.24 0.49
CA LYS A 39 -18.88 13.41 1.90
C LYS A 39 -17.35 13.34 2.07
N PRO A 40 -16.70 14.37 2.64
CA PRO A 40 -15.28 14.33 2.95
C PRO A 40 -15.00 13.56 4.24
N HIS A 41 -13.88 12.85 4.26
CA HIS A 41 -13.24 12.29 5.43
C HIS A 41 -11.84 12.91 5.54
N GLN A 42 -11.53 13.53 6.67
CA GLN A 42 -10.28 14.26 6.86
C GLN A 42 -9.36 13.48 7.80
N VAL A 43 -8.08 13.41 7.45
CA VAL A 43 -7.00 12.86 8.27
C VAL A 43 -5.96 13.94 8.46
N LEU A 44 -5.57 14.18 9.71
CA LEU A 44 -4.48 15.09 10.06
C LEU A 44 -3.19 14.27 10.07
N VAL A 45 -2.19 14.74 9.34
CA VAL A 45 -0.89 14.06 9.18
C VAL A 45 0.20 15.09 9.39
N GLU A 46 1.08 14.88 10.35
CA GLU A 46 2.24 15.75 10.57
C GLU A 46 3.25 15.62 9.41
N PRO A 47 4.08 16.64 9.12
CA PRO A 47 5.06 16.60 8.02
C PRO A 47 5.96 15.35 7.99
N GLY A 48 6.55 14.94 9.11
CA GLY A 48 7.37 13.74 9.24
C GLY A 48 6.57 12.45 9.03
N GLN A 49 5.32 12.41 9.48
CA GLN A 49 4.40 11.29 9.21
C GLN A 49 4.11 11.20 7.71
N LEU A 50 3.95 12.34 7.02
CA LEU A 50 3.70 12.39 5.58
C LEU A 50 4.90 11.89 4.77
N ASP A 51 6.13 12.26 5.17
CA ASP A 51 7.35 11.77 4.54
C ASP A 51 7.49 10.24 4.72
N TRP A 52 7.22 9.75 5.92
CA TRP A 52 7.23 8.31 6.22
C TRP A 52 6.15 7.55 5.43
N LEU A 53 4.89 8.03 5.45
CA LEU A 53 3.80 7.45 4.66
C LEU A 53 4.15 7.42 3.17
N THR A 54 4.78 8.48 2.66
CA THR A 54 5.24 8.54 1.27
C THR A 54 6.28 7.48 0.97
N ALA A 55 7.25 7.28 1.86
CA ALA A 55 8.26 6.23 1.72
C ALA A 55 7.63 4.83 1.77
N LEU A 56 6.69 4.59 2.69
CA LEU A 56 5.95 3.34 2.82
C LEU A 56 5.17 3.02 1.54
N VAL A 57 4.36 3.97 1.05
CA VAL A 57 3.57 3.79 -0.17
C VAL A 57 4.47 3.54 -1.38
N ARG A 58 5.60 4.26 -1.51
CA ARG A 58 6.56 4.02 -2.60
C ARG A 58 7.18 2.62 -2.51
N GLY A 59 7.56 2.17 -1.32
CA GLY A 59 8.11 0.83 -1.11
C GLY A 59 7.12 -0.28 -1.46
N GLU A 60 5.85 -0.13 -1.08
CA GLU A 60 4.80 -1.08 -1.46
C GLU A 60 4.52 -1.04 -2.96
N LEU A 61 4.50 0.13 -3.61
CA LEU A 61 4.36 0.22 -5.06
C LEU A 61 5.50 -0.49 -5.79
N ASP A 62 6.74 -0.32 -5.32
CA ASP A 62 7.90 -1.00 -5.91
C ASP A 62 7.84 -2.52 -5.66
N THR A 63 7.36 -2.95 -4.49
CA THR A 63 7.11 -4.36 -4.17
C THR A 63 6.03 -4.95 -5.09
N CYS A 64 4.89 -4.27 -5.26
CA CYS A 64 3.83 -4.68 -6.16
C CYS A 64 4.33 -4.77 -7.62
N ARG A 65 5.09 -3.78 -8.10
CA ARG A 65 5.70 -3.82 -9.45
C ARG A 65 6.67 -4.99 -9.62
N ALA A 66 7.45 -5.30 -8.59
CA ALA A 66 8.38 -6.43 -8.60
C ALA A 66 7.65 -7.78 -8.48
N ALA A 67 6.48 -7.81 -7.85
CA ALA A 67 5.62 -8.99 -7.72
C ALA A 67 4.80 -9.26 -8.98
N HIS A 68 4.51 -8.25 -9.80
CA HIS A 68 3.82 -8.39 -11.07
C HIS A 68 4.75 -8.94 -12.17
N SER A 69 4.33 -10.05 -12.76
CA SER A 69 5.02 -10.73 -13.88
C SER A 69 5.26 -9.84 -15.11
N ASP A 70 4.67 -8.65 -15.16
CA ASP A 70 4.67 -7.74 -16.31
C ASP A 70 5.31 -6.36 -16.05
N GLY A 71 6.06 -6.17 -14.95
CA GLY A 71 7.10 -5.12 -14.90
C GLY A 71 8.37 -5.51 -15.69
N THR A 72 8.64 -6.82 -15.70
CA THR A 72 9.51 -7.69 -16.54
C THR A 72 9.34 -9.14 -16.04
N GLY A 73 8.78 -9.28 -14.83
CA GLY A 73 8.42 -10.52 -14.17
C GLY A 73 9.54 -11.19 -13.40
N VAL A 74 10.76 -10.66 -13.43
CA VAL A 74 11.91 -11.27 -12.76
C VAL A 74 11.97 -10.86 -11.29
N CYS A 75 11.16 -11.50 -10.44
CA CYS A 75 11.25 -11.33 -9.00
C CYS A 75 12.50 -12.05 -8.45
N GLY A 76 13.27 -11.47 -7.50
CA GLY A 76 14.48 -12.12 -6.95
C GLY A 76 14.21 -13.47 -6.27
N HIS A 77 12.99 -13.67 -5.79
CA HIS A 77 12.50 -14.89 -5.15
C HIS A 77 12.27 -16.04 -6.14
N CYS A 78 11.81 -15.75 -7.36
CA CYS A 78 11.38 -16.73 -8.36
C CYS A 78 12.20 -16.66 -9.67
N ARG A 79 13.07 -15.66 -9.82
CA ARG A 79 13.71 -15.24 -11.08
C ARG A 79 12.75 -15.17 -12.27
N GLY A 80 11.49 -14.82 -12.02
CA GLY A 80 10.43 -14.76 -13.03
C GLY A 80 9.88 -16.08 -13.53
N THR A 81 10.08 -17.15 -12.78
CA THR A 81 9.43 -18.45 -13.05
C THR A 81 8.05 -18.58 -12.41
N GLY A 82 7.67 -17.67 -11.50
CA GLY A 82 6.45 -17.79 -10.72
C GLY A 82 6.45 -18.95 -9.72
N LEU A 83 7.59 -19.61 -9.49
CA LEU A 83 7.72 -20.73 -8.55
C LEU A 83 8.71 -20.38 -7.45
N ALA A 84 8.25 -20.41 -6.19
CA ALA A 84 9.14 -20.38 -5.03
C ALA A 84 9.85 -21.74 -4.94
N GLY A 85 11.18 -21.76 -5.15
CA GLY A 85 12.02 -22.95 -4.96
C GLY A 85 12.14 -23.91 -6.16
N GLY A 86 11.82 -23.48 -7.39
CA GLY A 86 11.88 -24.38 -8.56
C GLY A 86 13.30 -24.65 -9.09
N SER A 87 13.85 -25.84 -8.83
CA SER A 87 14.69 -26.52 -9.84
C SER A 87 13.74 -27.00 -10.95
N GLY A 88 13.90 -26.49 -12.17
CA GLY A 88 12.93 -26.64 -13.25
C GLY A 88 12.33 -28.04 -13.39
N GLY A 89 11.01 -28.09 -13.62
CA GLY A 89 10.31 -29.33 -13.95
C GLY A 89 8.95 -29.45 -13.26
N ALA A 90 7.90 -29.20 -14.04
CA ALA A 90 6.54 -29.74 -13.96
C ALA A 90 5.99 -30.17 -12.58
N ALA A 91 4.95 -29.46 -12.12
CA ALA A 91 3.79 -30.10 -11.47
C ALA A 91 2.59 -29.15 -11.50
N LEU A 92 1.48 -29.68 -11.97
CA LEU A 92 0.16 -29.09 -11.97
C LEU A 92 -0.35 -28.85 -10.53
N LEU A 93 -1.09 -27.76 -10.31
CA LEU A 93 -2.49 -27.73 -9.83
C LEU A 93 -2.80 -26.55 -8.89
N ALA A 94 -3.92 -25.90 -9.24
CA ALA A 94 -4.95 -25.27 -8.39
C ALA A 94 -4.75 -23.84 -7.85
N ASP A 95 -5.72 -23.00 -8.28
CA ASP A 95 -6.22 -21.73 -7.74
C ASP A 95 -5.26 -20.88 -6.88
N ASP A 96 -4.83 -19.74 -7.44
CA ASP A 96 -4.97 -18.51 -6.67
C ASP A 96 -5.25 -17.33 -7.61
N ARG A 97 -6.50 -16.88 -7.60
CA ARG A 97 -7.00 -15.78 -8.43
C ARG A 97 -6.56 -14.47 -7.82
N CYS A 98 -5.65 -13.79 -8.49
CA CYS A 98 -5.45 -12.35 -8.32
C CYS A 98 -6.75 -11.65 -8.75
N HIS A 99 -7.58 -11.25 -7.80
CA HIS A 99 -8.81 -10.52 -8.08
C HIS A 99 -8.49 -9.04 -8.34
N ARG A 100 -9.04 -8.61 -9.48
CA ARG A 100 -8.91 -7.32 -10.17
C ARG A 100 -9.43 -6.12 -9.39
#